data_AF-A0A5J5PXG5-F1
#
_entry.id   AF-A0A5J5PXG5-F1
#
_cell.length_a   1.000
_cell.length_b   1.000
_cell.length_c   1.000
_cell.angle_alpha   90.00
_cell.angle_beta   90.00
_cell.angle_gamma   90.00
#
_symmetry.space_group_name_H-M   'P 1'
#
loop_
_entity.id
_entity.type
_entity.pdbx_description
1 polymer ?
#
loop_
_entity_poly.entity_id
_entity_poly.type
_entity_poly.pdbx_seq_one_letter_code
_entity_poly.pdbx_strand_id
1 'polypeptide(L)'
;MAASFQISGVKTAPSHSFPKQTSFHCRSAFLSQLNFGSFRSTDSYRRLRHCCKSRVFKVSCEGGNVDVIERNEVEKSTLGEAKNELTCVMKFGGSSVASAERIREVADLILSFPNERPVVVLSAMGKTTNKLLLAGEKAVSCGVTKVDTIEELGFIKELHHRTVDELGVERWIVDGHLEELEQLLKGIAMMKELTLRTKDYIVSFGECMSTRIFAAYLDKIGVKARQYDAFEIGFITTDDFTNADILEATYTAVAKRLNDDWNSNPAIPIVTGFLGKGWRSCAITTLGRGGSDLTATTIGKALGLREIQVWKDVDGVLTCDPNIYSGAQPVPYLTFEEAAELAYFGAQVLHPQSMRPAREGDIPVRVKNSYNPNAPGTLITGNRDMSKAVLTSIVLKRNVTMLDIVSTRMLGQFGFLAKVFSIFEDLGISVDVVATSEVSISLTLDPSKLWSRELIQQELDHVVEELEKIAVVNLLQHRSIISLIGNVQRSSLILEKAFNVLRTNGVNVQMISQGASKVNISLVVNDNEAEECVRALHSSFFESELPGLDKCGSAN
;
A
#
# COMPACT_ATOMS: atom_id res chain seq x y z
N MET A 1 -54.71 -22.03 18.38
CA MET A 1 -55.13 -20.77 17.70
C MET A 1 -53.89 -20.23 17.01
N ALA A 2 -53.59 -20.52 15.74
CA ALA A 2 -54.45 -20.90 14.61
C ALA A 2 -55.35 -19.75 14.12
N ALA A 3 -54.86 -19.03 13.10
CA ALA A 3 -55.58 -18.17 12.17
C ALA A 3 -54.84 -18.28 10.81
N SER A 4 -55.56 -18.28 9.69
CA SER A 4 -55.02 -18.76 8.41
C SER A 4 -55.82 -18.31 7.18
N PHE A 5 -55.13 -17.82 6.15
CA PHE A 5 -55.60 -17.70 4.76
C PHE A 5 -54.37 -17.95 3.84
N GLN A 6 -54.37 -18.75 2.76
CA GLN A 6 -55.32 -18.94 1.63
C GLN A 6 -55.42 -17.69 0.72
N ILE A 7 -55.51 -17.76 -0.62
CA ILE A 7 -55.48 -18.86 -1.62
C ILE A 7 -55.07 -18.23 -2.98
N SER A 8 -54.27 -18.86 -3.86
CA SER A 8 -54.74 -19.57 -5.07
C SER A 8 -53.58 -19.76 -6.08
N GLY A 9 -53.80 -20.58 -7.13
CA GLY A 9 -52.94 -20.64 -8.32
C GLY A 9 -53.64 -21.38 -9.48
N VAL A 10 -53.35 -21.04 -10.74
CA VAL A 10 -54.00 -21.62 -11.94
C VAL A 10 -53.01 -21.81 -13.11
N LYS A 11 -52.83 -23.09 -13.51
CA LYS A 11 -52.83 -23.72 -14.87
C LYS A 11 -52.57 -22.84 -16.13
N THR A 12 -51.94 -23.29 -17.24
CA THR A 12 -51.70 -24.66 -17.79
C THR A 12 -50.52 -24.72 -18.80
N ALA A 13 -50.22 -25.91 -19.38
CA ALA A 13 -49.09 -26.23 -20.31
C ALA A 13 -49.49 -26.13 -21.83
N PRO A 14 -48.78 -26.64 -22.90
CA PRO A 14 -47.79 -27.76 -22.96
C PRO A 14 -46.59 -27.70 -23.98
N SER A 15 -45.72 -28.75 -23.92
CA SER A 15 -44.78 -29.28 -24.95
C SER A 15 -43.51 -28.46 -25.32
N HIS A 16 -42.37 -29.01 -25.80
CA HIS A 16 -42.04 -30.33 -26.42
C HIS A 16 -40.67 -30.95 -25.98
N SER A 17 -40.63 -32.29 -25.94
CA SER A 17 -39.50 -33.28 -26.07
C SER A 17 -38.00 -32.99 -25.78
N PHE A 18 -37.48 -33.77 -24.81
CA PHE A 18 -36.15 -34.42 -24.63
C PHE A 18 -35.38 -34.93 -25.89
N PRO A 19 -34.13 -35.49 -25.80
CA PRO A 19 -33.27 -35.84 -24.62
C PRO A 19 -31.84 -35.20 -24.69
N LYS A 20 -30.69 -35.59 -24.05
CA LYS A 20 -30.15 -36.83 -23.41
C LYS A 20 -29.09 -36.54 -22.30
N GLN A 21 -28.95 -37.49 -21.36
CA GLN A 21 -27.75 -38.16 -20.75
C GLN A 21 -26.38 -37.42 -20.61
N THR A 22 -25.56 -37.60 -19.56
CA THR A 22 -25.64 -38.48 -18.35
C THR A 22 -24.71 -37.95 -17.24
N SER A 23 -25.07 -38.20 -15.97
CA SER A 23 -24.19 -38.08 -14.79
C SER A 23 -24.05 -39.42 -14.08
N PHE A 24 -22.99 -39.60 -13.27
CA PHE A 24 -22.81 -40.77 -12.42
C PHE A 24 -22.40 -40.35 -10.99
N HIS A 25 -23.05 -40.95 -9.99
CA HIS A 25 -22.68 -40.82 -8.58
C HIS A 25 -21.54 -41.79 -8.22
N CYS A 26 -20.82 -41.47 -7.15
CA CYS A 26 -20.30 -42.47 -6.23
C CYS A 26 -20.58 -42.05 -4.78
N ARG A 27 -20.88 -43.02 -3.91
CA ARG A 27 -21.02 -42.83 -2.45
C ARG A 27 -19.86 -43.54 -1.74
N SER A 28 -19.62 -43.17 -0.48
CA SER A 28 -18.76 -43.90 0.47
C SER A 28 -19.34 -45.30 0.80
N ALA A 29 -18.60 -46.29 1.33
CA ALA A 29 -17.94 -46.27 2.65
C ALA A 29 -17.20 -47.61 2.98
N PHE A 30 -16.75 -47.73 4.24
CA PHE A 30 -16.30 -48.94 4.98
C PHE A 30 -14.92 -49.60 4.70
N LEU A 31 -13.96 -49.27 5.58
CA LEU A 31 -13.23 -50.18 6.50
C LEU A 31 -12.65 -51.52 6.01
N SER A 32 -11.33 -51.69 6.25
CA SER A 32 -10.81 -52.79 7.08
C SER A 32 -9.38 -52.48 7.58
N GLN A 33 -8.99 -53.10 8.70
CA GLN A 33 -7.64 -53.01 9.29
C GLN A 33 -6.82 -54.24 8.91
N LEU A 34 -5.48 -54.12 8.89
CA LEU A 34 -4.57 -55.20 9.29
C LEU A 34 -3.26 -54.60 9.86
N ASN A 35 -2.49 -55.40 10.59
CA ASN A 35 -1.58 -54.91 11.62
C ASN A 35 -0.20 -55.62 11.59
N PHE A 36 0.75 -55.15 12.42
CA PHE A 36 2.14 -55.63 12.59
C PHE A 36 3.13 -55.28 11.45
N GLY A 37 4.43 -55.11 11.72
CA GLY A 37 5.14 -55.22 13.01
C GLY A 37 6.44 -54.41 13.05
N SER A 38 7.04 -54.27 14.23
CA SER A 38 8.24 -53.45 14.45
C SER A 38 9.55 -54.22 14.33
N PHE A 39 10.62 -53.52 13.92
CA PHE A 39 12.00 -53.90 14.23
C PHE A 39 12.87 -52.65 14.42
N ARG A 40 13.90 -52.75 15.27
CA ARG A 40 14.89 -51.69 15.53
C ARG A 40 16.23 -52.05 14.88
N SER A 41 16.91 -51.10 14.23
CA SER A 41 18.37 -50.90 14.36
C SER A 41 18.86 -49.63 13.64
N THR A 42 19.50 -48.73 14.39
CA THR A 42 20.71 -47.93 14.07
C THR A 42 21.05 -47.49 12.62
N ASP A 43 21.27 -46.17 12.52
CA ASP A 43 22.40 -45.49 11.85
C ASP A 43 22.39 -45.00 10.38
N SER A 44 23.06 -43.86 10.24
CA SER A 44 23.75 -43.31 9.06
C SER A 44 22.97 -42.73 7.87
N TYR A 45 22.69 -41.44 8.00
CA TYR A 45 23.06 -40.35 7.08
C TYR A 45 22.49 -40.21 5.64
N ARG A 46 22.33 -38.92 5.28
CA ARG A 46 22.13 -38.31 3.94
C ARG A 46 20.81 -38.56 3.21
N ARG A 47 20.03 -37.47 3.09
CA ARG A 47 18.87 -37.32 2.21
C ARG A 47 19.27 -37.50 0.74
N LEU A 48 18.55 -38.35 0.00
CA LEU A 48 18.49 -38.31 -1.46
C LEU A 48 17.18 -38.91 -2.00
N ARG A 49 16.15 -38.06 -2.19
CA ARG A 49 15.01 -38.29 -3.10
C ARG A 49 14.67 -36.93 -3.73
N HIS A 50 14.82 -36.76 -5.04
CA HIS A 50 13.90 -37.21 -6.11
C HIS A 50 12.54 -36.48 -6.10
N CYS A 51 12.30 -35.73 -7.16
CA CYS A 51 11.00 -35.71 -7.83
C CYS A 51 11.26 -35.97 -9.33
N CYS A 52 10.45 -36.83 -9.96
CA CYS A 52 10.72 -37.34 -11.30
C CYS A 52 9.93 -36.58 -12.36
N LYS A 53 10.51 -36.45 -13.57
CA LYS A 53 9.72 -36.34 -14.81
C LYS A 53 9.90 -37.62 -15.60
N SER A 54 8.78 -38.19 -16.05
CA SER A 54 8.78 -39.43 -16.84
C SER A 54 9.27 -39.18 -18.27
N ARG A 55 9.98 -40.17 -18.83
CA ARG A 55 10.16 -40.33 -20.27
C ARG A 55 9.95 -41.79 -20.63
N VAL A 56 9.11 -42.05 -21.62
CA VAL A 56 8.93 -43.38 -22.21
C VAL A 56 10.09 -43.63 -23.16
N PHE A 57 10.81 -44.74 -22.98
CA PHE A 57 11.81 -45.18 -23.95
C PHE A 57 11.16 -45.89 -25.12
N LYS A 58 11.54 -45.51 -26.34
CA LYS A 58 11.46 -46.34 -27.53
C LYS A 58 12.75 -46.15 -28.32
N VAL A 59 13.48 -47.23 -28.55
CA VAL A 59 14.78 -47.21 -29.24
C VAL A 59 14.61 -47.86 -30.60
N SER A 60 15.14 -47.20 -31.63
CA SER A 60 15.40 -47.75 -32.96
C SER A 60 16.61 -47.01 -33.52
N CYS A 61 17.73 -47.71 -33.64
CA CYS A 61 18.97 -47.14 -34.15
C CYS A 61 19.16 -47.50 -35.62
N GLU A 62 19.56 -46.54 -36.44
CA GLU A 62 20.42 -46.78 -37.60
C GLU A 62 21.23 -45.51 -37.88
N GLY A 63 22.35 -45.65 -38.60
CA GLY A 63 23.50 -44.75 -38.47
C GLY A 63 23.44 -43.42 -39.24
N GLY A 64 23.98 -42.38 -38.64
CA GLY A 64 24.28 -41.08 -39.26
C GLY A 64 24.93 -40.13 -38.25
N ASN A 65 25.90 -39.32 -38.67
CA ASN A 65 26.56 -38.35 -37.78
C ASN A 65 25.55 -37.31 -37.27
N VAL A 66 25.70 -36.95 -35.99
CA VAL A 66 25.04 -35.78 -35.39
C VAL A 66 26.12 -34.92 -34.77
N ASP A 67 26.48 -33.83 -35.45
CA ASP A 67 27.29 -32.78 -34.84
C ASP A 67 26.50 -32.13 -33.70
N VAL A 68 27.08 -32.12 -32.50
CA VAL A 68 26.47 -31.46 -31.34
C VAL A 68 26.70 -29.97 -31.49
N ILE A 69 25.69 -29.27 -32.02
CA ILE A 69 25.67 -27.80 -32.02
C ILE A 69 25.60 -27.32 -30.57
N GLU A 70 26.75 -26.93 -30.03
CA GLU A 70 26.82 -26.18 -28.78
C GLU A 70 26.01 -24.89 -28.93
N ARG A 71 25.19 -24.58 -27.92
CA ARG A 71 24.58 -23.26 -27.83
C ARG A 71 25.64 -22.28 -27.35
N ASN A 72 26.41 -21.75 -28.31
CA ASN A 72 27.23 -20.56 -28.07
C ASN A 72 26.37 -19.49 -27.40
N GLU A 73 26.97 -18.81 -26.42
CA GLU A 73 26.39 -17.65 -25.79
C GLU A 73 26.15 -16.57 -26.86
N VAL A 74 24.94 -16.03 -26.94
CA VAL A 74 24.66 -14.91 -27.84
C VAL A 74 25.29 -13.68 -27.23
N GLU A 75 26.49 -13.33 -27.70
CA GLU A 75 27.20 -12.12 -27.28
C GLU A 75 26.34 -10.87 -27.48
N LYS A 76 26.51 -9.88 -26.59
CA LYS A 76 25.69 -8.67 -26.53
C LYS A 76 25.95 -7.73 -27.73
N SER A 77 25.25 -7.95 -28.84
CA SER A 77 25.31 -7.11 -30.04
C SER A 77 24.26 -5.98 -30.11
N THR A 78 23.75 -5.50 -28.96
CA THR A 78 22.73 -4.43 -28.85
C THR A 78 23.26 -3.12 -28.23
N LEU A 79 24.55 -2.82 -28.41
CA LEU A 79 25.19 -1.55 -27.98
C LEU A 79 24.79 -0.32 -28.83
N GLY A 80 23.81 -0.44 -29.73
CA GLY A 80 23.34 0.63 -30.61
C GLY A 80 21.95 1.22 -30.27
N GLU A 81 21.07 0.47 -29.61
CA GLU A 81 19.63 0.81 -29.54
C GLU A 81 19.21 1.50 -28.23
N ALA A 82 19.95 1.27 -27.13
CA ALA A 82 19.63 1.71 -25.76
C ALA A 82 19.68 3.24 -25.49
N LYS A 83 19.52 4.08 -26.51
CA LYS A 83 19.54 5.56 -26.40
C LYS A 83 18.16 6.22 -26.30
N ASN A 84 17.08 5.47 -26.51
CA ASN A 84 15.72 6.04 -26.57
C ASN A 84 14.66 5.16 -25.88
N GLU A 85 15.02 4.46 -24.80
CA GLU A 85 14.09 3.69 -23.97
C GLU A 85 13.67 4.52 -22.73
N LEU A 86 12.50 4.21 -22.15
CA LEU A 86 12.09 4.74 -20.85
C LEU A 86 12.97 4.11 -19.75
N THR A 87 13.44 4.89 -18.78
CA THR A 87 14.49 4.43 -17.84
C THR A 87 13.99 4.16 -16.42
N CYS A 88 13.08 4.98 -15.91
CA CYS A 88 12.56 4.91 -14.54
C CYS A 88 11.15 5.50 -14.44
N VAL A 89 10.52 5.34 -13.28
CA VAL A 89 9.30 6.10 -12.92
C VAL A 89 9.68 7.15 -11.88
N MET A 90 9.20 8.38 -12.02
CA MET A 90 9.34 9.45 -11.02
C MET A 90 7.96 9.86 -10.50
N LYS A 91 7.66 9.49 -9.25
CA LYS A 91 6.40 9.81 -8.60
C LYS A 91 6.56 11.00 -7.65
N PHE A 92 5.67 11.98 -7.75
CA PHE A 92 5.65 13.17 -6.90
C PHE A 92 4.36 13.23 -6.06
N GLY A 93 4.49 13.67 -4.80
CA GLY A 93 3.37 13.82 -3.87
C GLY A 93 2.65 15.16 -4.02
N GLY A 94 1.48 15.30 -3.38
CA GLY A 94 0.70 16.55 -3.46
C GLY A 94 1.44 17.78 -2.91
N SER A 95 2.34 17.62 -1.93
CA SER A 95 3.24 18.69 -1.44
C SER A 95 4.27 19.12 -2.49
N SER A 96 4.70 18.20 -3.34
CA SER A 96 5.64 18.43 -4.46
C SER A 96 4.99 19.15 -5.65
N VAL A 97 3.66 19.24 -5.71
CA VAL A 97 2.92 19.98 -6.75
C VAL A 97 1.84 20.88 -6.14
N ALA A 98 2.10 21.46 -4.97
CA ALA A 98 1.11 22.26 -4.21
C ALA A 98 0.90 23.69 -4.75
N SER A 99 1.80 24.19 -5.60
CA SER A 99 1.81 25.55 -6.14
C SER A 99 2.53 25.59 -7.49
N ALA A 100 2.41 26.71 -8.21
CA ALA A 100 3.21 26.95 -9.41
C ALA A 100 4.73 26.83 -9.12
N GLU A 101 5.19 27.40 -8.01
CA GLU A 101 6.58 27.32 -7.54
C GLU A 101 7.09 25.88 -7.42
N ARG A 102 6.37 25.03 -6.67
CA ARG A 102 6.71 23.60 -6.54
C ARG A 102 6.64 22.85 -7.88
N ILE A 103 5.75 23.25 -8.79
CA ILE A 103 5.70 22.73 -10.16
C ILE A 103 6.95 23.12 -10.98
N ARG A 104 7.49 24.34 -10.84
CA ARG A 104 8.77 24.71 -11.47
C ARG A 104 9.92 23.88 -10.92
N GLU A 105 10.02 23.76 -9.61
CA GLU A 105 11.04 22.94 -8.94
C GLU A 105 11.01 21.47 -9.38
N VAL A 106 9.84 20.86 -9.55
CA VAL A 106 9.71 19.48 -10.04
C VAL A 106 10.09 19.37 -11.53
N ALA A 107 9.80 20.38 -12.35
CA ALA A 107 10.26 20.42 -13.74
C ALA A 107 11.79 20.54 -13.83
N ASP A 108 12.39 21.48 -13.11
CA ASP A 108 13.85 21.69 -13.04
C ASP A 108 14.56 20.42 -12.53
N LEU A 109 13.98 19.75 -11.53
CA LEU A 109 14.45 18.47 -11.00
C LEU A 109 14.43 17.36 -12.06
N ILE A 110 13.36 17.22 -12.85
CA ILE A 110 13.31 16.24 -13.95
C ILE A 110 14.39 16.57 -15.00
N LEU A 111 14.56 17.85 -15.34
CA LEU A 111 15.54 18.33 -16.32
C LEU A 111 17.00 18.21 -15.85
N SER A 112 17.23 18.18 -14.53
CA SER A 112 18.57 17.96 -13.95
C SER A 112 19.14 16.57 -14.23
N PHE A 113 18.33 15.63 -14.71
CA PHE A 113 18.74 14.29 -15.13
C PHE A 113 18.59 14.08 -16.66
N PRO A 114 19.33 14.80 -17.52
CA PRO A 114 19.13 14.81 -18.98
C PRO A 114 19.41 13.48 -19.70
N ASN A 115 19.95 12.48 -18.98
CA ASN A 115 20.15 11.11 -19.47
C ASN A 115 19.01 10.15 -19.09
N GLU A 116 18.14 10.51 -18.14
CA GLU A 116 16.96 9.72 -17.78
C GLU A 116 15.79 10.04 -18.73
N ARG A 117 14.89 9.07 -18.93
CA ARG A 117 13.66 9.18 -19.70
C ARG A 117 12.51 8.70 -18.80
N PRO A 118 12.07 9.55 -17.85
CA PRO A 118 11.13 9.10 -16.82
C PRO A 118 9.70 9.04 -17.34
N VAL A 119 8.93 8.08 -16.83
CA VAL A 119 7.47 8.23 -16.71
C VAL A 119 7.20 9.00 -15.42
N VAL A 120 6.49 10.11 -15.50
CA VAL A 120 6.14 10.96 -14.35
C VAL A 120 4.75 10.59 -13.85
N VAL A 121 4.58 10.41 -12.55
CA VAL A 121 3.29 10.13 -11.91
C VAL A 121 3.00 11.19 -10.85
N LEU A 122 1.88 11.90 -10.99
CA LEU A 122 1.53 13.01 -10.09
C LEU A 122 0.29 12.69 -9.25
N SER A 123 0.40 12.94 -7.94
CA SER A 123 -0.76 13.13 -7.05
C SER A 123 -1.41 14.50 -7.28
N ALA A 124 -2.65 14.67 -6.82
CA ALA A 124 -3.37 15.94 -6.93
C ALA A 124 -2.70 17.06 -6.11
N MET A 125 -2.90 18.32 -6.55
CA MET A 125 -2.24 19.49 -5.95
C MET A 125 -2.54 19.66 -4.45
N GLY A 126 -1.51 19.67 -3.60
CA GLY A 126 -1.61 20.00 -2.17
C GLY A 126 -2.63 19.14 -1.40
N LYS A 127 -3.76 19.75 -1.00
CA LYS A 127 -4.86 19.11 -0.25
C LYS A 127 -6.16 18.99 -1.07
N THR A 128 -6.09 19.11 -2.40
CA THR A 128 -7.27 19.14 -3.29
C THR A 128 -8.13 17.88 -3.20
N THR A 129 -7.57 16.67 -3.12
CA THR A 129 -8.33 15.42 -2.92
C THR A 129 -9.27 15.50 -1.72
N ASN A 130 -8.78 15.98 -0.57
CA ASN A 130 -9.59 16.12 0.64
C ASN A 130 -10.66 17.22 0.48
N LYS A 131 -10.33 18.30 -0.25
CA LYS A 131 -11.30 19.37 -0.56
C LYS A 131 -12.38 18.90 -1.54
N LEU A 132 -12.07 18.04 -2.50
CA LEU A 132 -13.04 17.42 -3.42
C LEU A 132 -14.02 16.52 -2.67
N LEU A 133 -13.53 15.70 -1.73
CA LEU A 133 -14.37 14.89 -0.84
C LEU A 133 -15.32 15.75 0.00
N LEU A 134 -14.78 16.75 0.71
CA LEU A 134 -15.56 17.67 1.54
C LEU A 134 -16.57 18.50 0.71
N ALA A 135 -16.24 18.83 -0.55
CA ALA A 135 -17.18 19.49 -1.46
C ALA A 135 -18.37 18.59 -1.79
N GLY A 136 -18.13 17.31 -2.10
CA GLY A 136 -19.18 16.31 -2.33
C GLY A 136 -20.08 16.11 -1.11
N GLU A 137 -19.48 15.96 0.08
CA GLU A 137 -20.19 15.82 1.36
C GLU A 137 -21.04 17.06 1.70
N LYS A 138 -20.51 18.28 1.49
CA LYS A 138 -21.28 19.53 1.63
C LYS A 138 -22.38 19.66 0.58
N ALA A 139 -22.15 19.24 -0.67
CA ALA A 139 -23.12 19.36 -1.76
C ALA A 139 -24.41 18.58 -1.47
N VAL A 140 -24.32 17.37 -0.90
CA VAL A 140 -25.49 16.56 -0.48
C VAL A 140 -26.44 17.42 0.35
N SER A 141 -25.96 18.16 1.35
CA SER A 141 -26.83 18.94 2.24
C SER A 141 -27.15 20.37 1.73
N CYS A 142 -26.25 21.07 1.04
CA CYS A 142 -26.38 22.51 0.79
C CYS A 142 -27.61 22.93 -0.06
N GLY A 143 -28.00 22.09 -1.02
CA GLY A 143 -29.03 22.42 -2.02
C GLY A 143 -28.47 23.13 -3.26
N VAL A 144 -29.13 22.92 -4.41
CA VAL A 144 -28.60 23.23 -5.75
C VAL A 144 -28.16 24.69 -5.90
N THR A 145 -28.96 25.64 -5.44
CA THR A 145 -28.67 27.09 -5.52
C THR A 145 -27.54 27.57 -4.62
N LYS A 146 -26.93 26.69 -3.82
CA LYS A 146 -25.82 27.00 -2.90
C LYS A 146 -24.51 26.29 -3.25
N VAL A 147 -24.47 25.47 -4.30
CA VAL A 147 -23.22 24.76 -4.70
C VAL A 147 -22.09 25.74 -4.98
N ASP A 148 -22.40 26.87 -5.60
CA ASP A 148 -21.44 27.92 -5.95
C ASP A 148 -20.92 28.70 -4.71
N THR A 149 -21.48 28.43 -3.53
CA THR A 149 -21.04 28.95 -2.22
C THR A 149 -20.25 27.93 -1.39
N ILE A 150 -19.96 26.73 -1.93
CA ILE A 150 -19.12 25.73 -1.26
C ILE A 150 -17.67 26.22 -1.26
N GLU A 151 -17.15 26.54 -0.07
CA GLU A 151 -15.80 27.06 0.18
C GLU A 151 -14.70 26.20 -0.47
N GLU A 152 -14.86 24.87 -0.43
CA GLU A 152 -13.97 23.89 -1.06
C GLU A 152 -13.90 24.07 -2.58
N LEU A 153 -15.04 24.29 -3.26
CA LEU A 153 -15.09 24.50 -4.71
C LEU A 153 -14.44 25.83 -5.09
N GLY A 154 -14.70 26.89 -4.32
CA GLY A 154 -14.02 28.18 -4.47
C GLY A 154 -12.50 28.06 -4.32
N PHE A 155 -12.04 27.38 -3.27
CA PHE A 155 -10.61 27.10 -3.04
C PHE A 155 -9.98 26.29 -4.18
N ILE A 156 -10.68 25.27 -4.71
CA ILE A 156 -10.20 24.46 -5.82
C ILE A 156 -10.07 25.30 -7.09
N LYS A 157 -11.08 26.11 -7.44
CA LYS A 157 -11.02 27.00 -8.62
C LYS A 157 -9.86 28.00 -8.50
N GLU A 158 -9.79 28.73 -7.39
CA GLU A 158 -8.73 29.72 -7.13
C GLU A 158 -7.33 29.09 -7.22
N LEU A 159 -7.10 27.94 -6.58
CA LEU A 159 -5.80 27.27 -6.61
C LEU A 159 -5.34 26.91 -8.03
N HIS A 160 -6.24 26.36 -8.86
CA HIS A 160 -5.88 25.93 -10.21
C HIS A 160 -5.76 27.12 -11.18
N HIS A 161 -6.69 28.10 -11.16
CA HIS A 161 -6.55 29.31 -11.99
C HIS A 161 -5.27 30.08 -11.65
N ARG A 162 -5.02 30.38 -10.36
CA ARG A 162 -3.82 31.09 -9.92
C ARG A 162 -2.54 30.35 -10.28
N THR A 163 -2.51 29.02 -10.16
CA THR A 163 -1.36 28.21 -10.58
C THR A 163 -1.12 28.31 -12.09
N VAL A 164 -2.18 28.22 -12.89
CA VAL A 164 -2.11 28.34 -14.35
C VAL A 164 -1.64 29.73 -14.76
N ASP A 165 -2.14 30.79 -14.12
CA ASP A 165 -1.69 32.18 -14.34
C ASP A 165 -0.22 32.38 -13.94
N GLU A 166 0.22 31.87 -12.78
CA GLU A 166 1.60 31.98 -12.28
C GLU A 166 2.61 31.19 -13.14
N LEU A 167 2.18 30.11 -13.78
CA LEU A 167 2.95 29.41 -14.81
C LEU A 167 2.79 30.07 -16.19
N GLY A 168 1.80 30.95 -16.35
CA GLY A 168 1.36 31.56 -17.60
C GLY A 168 0.96 30.53 -18.66
N VAL A 169 0.32 29.44 -18.22
CA VAL A 169 -0.34 28.45 -19.07
C VAL A 169 -1.76 28.97 -19.38
N GLU A 170 -2.40 28.45 -20.41
CA GLU A 170 -3.77 28.84 -20.77
C GLU A 170 -4.82 28.26 -19.80
N ARG A 171 -5.78 29.08 -19.36
CA ARG A 171 -6.82 28.66 -18.38
C ARG A 171 -7.71 27.52 -18.87
N TRP A 172 -7.98 27.42 -20.17
CA TRP A 172 -8.85 26.37 -20.75
C TRP A 172 -8.36 24.95 -20.47
N ILE A 173 -7.09 24.76 -20.12
CA ILE A 173 -6.49 23.50 -19.65
C ILE A 173 -7.21 22.95 -18.40
N VAL A 174 -7.74 23.83 -17.54
CA VAL A 174 -8.49 23.46 -16.33
C VAL A 174 -9.97 23.88 -16.36
N ASP A 175 -10.34 24.94 -17.08
CA ASP A 175 -11.70 25.51 -17.02
C ASP A 175 -12.80 24.46 -17.24
N GLY A 176 -12.70 23.62 -18.27
CA GLY A 176 -13.69 22.56 -18.54
C GLY A 176 -13.80 21.51 -17.43
N HIS A 177 -12.71 21.21 -16.72
CA HIS A 177 -12.74 20.31 -15.55
C HIS A 177 -13.37 20.98 -14.33
N LEU A 178 -13.21 22.30 -14.18
CA LEU A 178 -13.80 23.07 -13.09
C LEU A 178 -15.31 23.30 -13.33
N GLU A 179 -15.73 23.46 -14.59
CA GLU A 179 -17.14 23.49 -15.00
C GLU A 179 -17.82 22.13 -14.79
N GLU A 180 -17.20 21.02 -15.22
CA GLU A 180 -17.76 19.67 -15.03
C GLU A 180 -17.84 19.30 -13.54
N LEU A 181 -16.83 19.65 -12.74
CA LEU A 181 -16.87 19.47 -11.28
C LEU A 181 -18.03 20.24 -10.63
N GLU A 182 -18.30 21.48 -11.07
CA GLU A 182 -19.45 22.26 -10.59
C GLU A 182 -20.78 21.62 -10.99
N GLN A 183 -20.90 21.13 -12.23
CA GLN A 183 -22.09 20.41 -12.72
C GLN A 183 -22.32 19.11 -11.93
N LEU A 184 -21.26 18.36 -11.63
CA LEU A 184 -21.30 17.16 -10.79
C LEU A 184 -21.81 17.48 -9.38
N LEU A 185 -21.28 18.54 -8.76
CA LEU A 185 -21.72 19.01 -7.44
C LEU A 185 -23.18 19.50 -7.46
N LYS A 186 -23.63 20.15 -8.54
CA LYS A 186 -25.05 20.52 -8.75
C LYS A 186 -25.95 19.28 -8.90
N GLY A 187 -25.47 18.23 -9.56
CA GLY A 187 -26.12 16.91 -9.61
C GLY A 187 -26.27 16.27 -8.21
N ILE A 188 -25.18 16.18 -7.44
CA ILE A 188 -25.18 15.66 -6.06
C ILE A 188 -26.15 16.46 -5.18
N ALA A 189 -26.12 17.79 -5.26
CA ALA A 189 -26.96 18.68 -4.47
C ALA A 189 -28.45 18.63 -4.83
N MET A 190 -28.78 18.17 -6.04
CA MET A 190 -30.14 17.90 -6.52
C MET A 190 -30.62 16.51 -6.07
N MET A 191 -29.80 15.49 -6.26
CA MET A 191 -30.15 14.08 -5.98
C MET A 191 -30.17 13.73 -4.48
N LYS A 192 -29.42 14.46 -3.65
CA LYS A 192 -29.23 14.17 -2.21
C LYS A 192 -28.48 12.86 -1.91
N GLU A 193 -27.73 12.37 -2.89
CA GLU A 193 -26.98 11.11 -2.83
C GLU A 193 -25.52 11.31 -3.27
N LEU A 194 -24.59 10.66 -2.57
CA LEU A 194 -23.17 10.59 -2.93
C LEU A 194 -22.73 9.12 -2.88
N THR A 195 -22.82 8.43 -4.02
CA THR A 195 -22.42 7.01 -4.11
C THR A 195 -20.89 6.86 -4.10
N LEU A 196 -20.37 5.67 -3.77
CA LEU A 196 -18.93 5.41 -3.85
C LEU A 196 -18.36 5.62 -5.28
N ARG A 197 -19.13 5.29 -6.32
CA ARG A 197 -18.79 5.60 -7.72
C ARG A 197 -18.70 7.11 -7.97
N THR A 198 -19.63 7.88 -7.41
CA THR A 198 -19.60 9.35 -7.47
C THR A 198 -18.42 9.91 -6.69
N LYS A 199 -18.04 9.27 -5.56
CA LYS A 199 -16.91 9.63 -4.70
C LYS A 199 -15.56 9.39 -5.39
N ASP A 200 -15.43 8.34 -6.21
CA ASP A 200 -14.25 8.12 -7.05
C ASP A 200 -14.18 9.14 -8.19
N TYR A 201 -15.30 9.45 -8.84
CA TYR A 201 -15.32 10.43 -9.93
C TYR A 201 -15.03 11.86 -9.46
N ILE A 202 -15.58 12.30 -8.32
CA ILE A 202 -15.29 13.66 -7.83
C ILE A 202 -13.81 13.86 -7.45
N VAL A 203 -13.11 12.82 -6.98
CA VAL A 203 -11.67 12.97 -6.63
C VAL A 203 -10.72 12.85 -7.82
N SER A 204 -11.14 12.25 -8.94
CA SER A 204 -10.26 12.14 -10.12
C SER A 204 -9.87 13.50 -10.71
N PHE A 205 -10.77 14.49 -10.64
CA PHE A 205 -10.53 15.87 -11.08
C PHE A 205 -9.21 16.46 -10.55
N GLY A 206 -8.80 16.13 -9.32
CA GLY A 206 -7.57 16.64 -8.72
C GLY A 206 -6.29 16.21 -9.42
N GLU A 207 -6.18 14.94 -9.81
CA GLU A 207 -5.02 14.45 -10.58
C GLU A 207 -5.16 14.75 -12.08
N CYS A 208 -6.38 14.70 -12.63
CA CYS A 208 -6.66 15.08 -14.01
C CYS A 208 -6.23 16.52 -14.31
N MET A 209 -6.54 17.48 -13.42
CA MET A 209 -6.07 18.86 -13.54
C MET A 209 -4.57 18.99 -13.28
N SER A 210 -4.05 18.39 -12.19
CA SER A 210 -2.62 18.54 -11.83
C SER A 210 -1.68 18.04 -12.93
N THR A 211 -2.01 16.93 -13.60
CA THR A 211 -1.21 16.39 -14.71
C THR A 211 -1.31 17.22 -15.98
N ARG A 212 -2.47 17.80 -16.27
CA ARG A 212 -2.70 18.70 -17.41
C ARG A 212 -1.94 20.02 -17.26
N ILE A 213 -1.99 20.65 -16.08
CA ILE A 213 -1.17 21.83 -15.76
C ILE A 213 0.32 21.51 -15.96
N PHE A 214 0.79 20.39 -15.39
CA PHE A 214 2.22 20.05 -15.43
C PHE A 214 2.72 19.77 -16.85
N ALA A 215 1.98 19.00 -17.65
CA ALA A 215 2.34 18.73 -19.04
C ALA A 215 2.36 20.01 -19.89
N ALA A 216 1.31 20.86 -19.77
CA ALA A 216 1.24 22.12 -20.51
C ALA A 216 2.34 23.13 -20.09
N TYR A 217 2.77 23.10 -18.82
CA TYR A 217 3.91 23.88 -18.36
C TYR A 217 5.24 23.38 -18.94
N LEU A 218 5.46 22.05 -18.97
CA LEU A 218 6.64 21.47 -19.62
C LEU A 218 6.70 21.84 -21.12
N ASP A 219 5.60 21.67 -21.86
CA ASP A 219 5.54 22.05 -23.27
C ASP A 219 5.82 23.55 -23.46
N LYS A 220 5.31 24.43 -22.57
CA LYS A 220 5.59 25.87 -22.58
C LYS A 220 7.07 26.21 -22.40
N ILE A 221 7.82 25.46 -21.59
CA ILE A 221 9.28 25.64 -21.44
C ILE A 221 10.09 24.89 -22.52
N GLY A 222 9.44 24.37 -23.56
CA GLY A 222 10.07 23.66 -24.68
C GLY A 222 10.35 22.18 -24.42
N VAL A 223 9.86 21.64 -23.30
CA VAL A 223 10.08 20.27 -22.85
C VAL A 223 8.88 19.42 -23.23
N LYS A 224 8.99 18.76 -24.37
CA LYS A 224 7.91 17.97 -24.98
C LYS A 224 7.36 16.89 -24.04
N ALA A 225 6.15 17.10 -23.53
CA ALA A 225 5.45 16.22 -22.61
C ALA A 225 4.22 15.57 -23.28
N ARG A 226 3.58 14.64 -22.58
CA ARG A 226 2.22 14.21 -22.92
C ARG A 226 1.46 13.79 -21.67
N GLN A 227 0.31 14.39 -21.43
CA GLN A 227 -0.58 14.00 -20.34
C GLN A 227 -1.29 12.68 -20.66
N TYR A 228 -1.47 11.84 -19.65
CA TYR A 228 -2.23 10.59 -19.74
C TYR A 228 -3.11 10.39 -18.51
N ASP A 229 -4.40 10.18 -18.73
CA ASP A 229 -5.29 9.64 -17.72
C ASP A 229 -5.07 8.12 -17.61
N ALA A 230 -4.75 7.63 -16.41
CA ALA A 230 -4.46 6.22 -16.15
C ALA A 230 -5.57 5.28 -16.65
N PHE A 231 -6.82 5.73 -16.45
CA PHE A 231 -8.03 5.01 -16.84
C PHE A 231 -8.21 4.87 -18.37
N GLU A 232 -7.62 5.73 -19.21
CA GLU A 232 -7.64 5.57 -20.68
C GLU A 232 -6.40 4.86 -21.24
N ILE A 233 -5.27 4.81 -20.53
CA ILE A 233 -4.06 4.09 -20.97
C ILE A 233 -4.01 2.60 -20.59
N GLY A 234 -5.04 2.10 -19.90
CA GLY A 234 -5.18 0.68 -19.58
C GLY A 234 -4.94 0.29 -18.13
N PHE A 235 -5.06 1.20 -17.16
CA PHE A 235 -5.28 0.79 -15.77
C PHE A 235 -6.68 0.17 -15.63
N ILE A 236 -6.74 -1.16 -15.60
CA ILE A 236 -7.96 -1.94 -15.50
C ILE A 236 -8.09 -2.48 -14.08
N THR A 237 -9.20 -2.17 -13.41
CA THR A 237 -9.43 -2.55 -12.00
C THR A 237 -10.67 -3.41 -11.84
N THR A 238 -10.88 -3.92 -10.62
CA THR A 238 -12.22 -4.31 -10.18
C THR A 238 -13.17 -3.10 -10.13
N ASP A 239 -14.46 -3.33 -9.92
CA ASP A 239 -15.48 -2.28 -9.79
C ASP A 239 -15.74 -1.88 -8.32
N ASP A 240 -14.80 -2.20 -7.42
CA ASP A 240 -14.89 -1.95 -5.97
C ASP A 240 -14.43 -0.53 -5.64
N PHE A 241 -15.29 0.45 -5.94
CA PHE A 241 -15.01 1.88 -5.79
C PHE A 241 -14.44 2.26 -4.42
N THR A 242 -13.57 3.27 -4.40
CA THR A 242 -12.73 3.74 -3.28
C THR A 242 -11.55 2.86 -2.87
N ASN A 243 -11.48 1.59 -3.30
CA ASN A 243 -10.35 0.70 -3.04
C ASN A 243 -10.23 -0.42 -4.09
N ALA A 244 -10.24 -0.05 -5.38
CA ALA A 244 -10.28 -1.03 -6.46
C ALA A 244 -8.91 -1.72 -6.67
N ASP A 245 -8.88 -3.05 -6.73
CA ASP A 245 -7.65 -3.82 -7.02
C ASP A 245 -7.33 -3.79 -8.53
N ILE A 246 -6.04 -3.71 -8.85
CA ILE A 246 -5.54 -3.72 -10.24
C ILE A 246 -5.58 -5.14 -10.80
N LEU A 247 -6.16 -5.32 -11.99
CA LEU A 247 -6.17 -6.60 -12.69
C LEU A 247 -4.91 -6.78 -13.54
N GLU A 248 -4.40 -8.01 -13.64
CA GLU A 248 -3.18 -8.37 -14.38
C GLU A 248 -3.16 -7.93 -15.86
N ALA A 249 -4.34 -7.76 -16.49
CA ALA A 249 -4.44 -7.19 -17.84
C ALA A 249 -3.86 -5.77 -17.96
N THR A 250 -3.75 -5.05 -16.85
CA THR A 250 -3.15 -3.70 -16.78
C THR A 250 -1.70 -3.69 -17.24
N TYR A 251 -0.89 -4.67 -16.84
CA TYR A 251 0.55 -4.64 -17.15
C TYR A 251 0.79 -4.70 -18.66
N THR A 252 0.06 -5.54 -19.38
CA THR A 252 0.20 -5.65 -20.85
C THR A 252 -0.45 -4.48 -21.59
N ALA A 253 -1.56 -3.95 -21.09
CA ALA A 253 -2.25 -2.80 -21.68
C ALA A 253 -1.42 -1.50 -21.56
N VAL A 254 -0.95 -1.17 -20.35
CA VAL A 254 -0.14 0.03 -20.06
C VAL A 254 1.21 -0.05 -20.77
N ALA A 255 1.89 -1.20 -20.72
CA ALA A 255 3.17 -1.39 -21.41
C ALA A 255 3.04 -1.17 -22.92
N LYS A 256 2.00 -1.76 -23.54
CA LYS A 256 1.73 -1.53 -24.96
C LYS A 256 1.46 -0.05 -25.23
N ARG A 257 0.52 0.57 -24.52
CA ARG A 257 0.08 1.95 -24.81
C ARG A 257 1.22 2.94 -24.71
N LEU A 258 2.02 2.88 -23.64
CA LEU A 258 3.13 3.81 -23.42
C LEU A 258 4.27 3.58 -24.42
N ASN A 259 4.60 2.31 -24.76
CA ASN A 259 5.64 2.03 -25.75
C ASN A 259 5.21 2.39 -27.18
N ASP A 260 3.97 2.10 -27.59
CA ASP A 260 3.44 2.48 -28.91
C ASP A 260 3.51 4.01 -29.09
N ASP A 261 3.07 4.78 -28.09
CA ASP A 261 3.09 6.25 -28.13
C ASP A 261 4.50 6.85 -28.05
N TRP A 262 5.39 6.25 -27.26
CA TRP A 262 6.77 6.69 -27.11
C TRP A 262 7.58 6.43 -28.38
N ASN A 263 7.49 5.22 -28.95
CA ASN A 263 8.19 4.87 -30.20
C ASN A 263 7.67 5.69 -31.39
N SER A 264 6.38 6.01 -31.42
CA SER A 264 5.79 6.83 -32.50
C SER A 264 6.17 8.30 -32.40
N ASN A 265 6.23 8.87 -31.18
CA ASN A 265 6.42 10.30 -30.98
C ASN A 265 6.93 10.60 -29.54
N PRO A 266 8.25 10.45 -29.26
CA PRO A 266 8.80 10.51 -27.91
C PRO A 266 8.46 11.82 -27.20
N ALA A 267 7.87 11.73 -26.01
CA ALA A 267 7.41 12.84 -25.17
C ALA A 267 7.27 12.34 -23.73
N ILE A 268 7.67 13.13 -22.73
CA ILE A 268 7.69 12.69 -21.31
C ILE A 268 6.26 12.34 -20.87
N PRO A 269 5.95 11.08 -20.49
CA PRO A 269 4.60 10.70 -20.06
C PRO A 269 4.28 11.27 -18.68
N ILE A 270 3.25 12.10 -18.59
CA ILE A 270 2.75 12.70 -17.34
C ILE A 270 1.42 12.03 -16.98
N VAL A 271 1.47 11.00 -16.15
CA VAL A 271 0.34 10.10 -15.85
C VAL A 271 -0.34 10.49 -14.54
N THR A 272 -1.67 10.43 -14.49
CA THR A 272 -2.42 10.52 -13.22
C THR A 272 -2.01 9.36 -12.30
N GLY A 273 -1.81 9.63 -11.02
CA GLY A 273 -1.64 8.63 -9.97
C GLY A 273 -2.85 7.70 -9.75
N PHE A 274 -3.57 7.86 -8.63
CA PHE A 274 -4.44 6.87 -7.97
C PHE A 274 -5.70 6.37 -8.72
N LEU A 275 -5.77 6.49 -10.05
CA LEU A 275 -6.96 6.22 -10.85
C LEU A 275 -6.87 4.93 -11.68
N GLY A 276 -8.03 4.34 -11.96
CA GLY A 276 -8.20 3.21 -12.88
C GLY A 276 -9.58 3.18 -13.52
N LYS A 277 -9.86 2.13 -14.30
CA LYS A 277 -11.13 1.91 -15.00
C LYS A 277 -11.72 0.56 -14.60
N GLY A 278 -12.90 0.59 -14.00
CA GLY A 278 -13.60 -0.62 -13.54
C GLY A 278 -13.99 -1.53 -14.71
N TRP A 279 -13.58 -2.79 -14.66
CA TRP A 279 -13.67 -3.75 -15.77
C TRP A 279 -15.10 -3.98 -16.29
N ARG A 280 -16.14 -3.91 -15.44
CA ARG A 280 -17.53 -4.14 -15.85
C ARG A 280 -18.31 -2.86 -16.07
N SER A 281 -18.06 -1.84 -15.25
CA SER A 281 -18.79 -0.56 -15.28
C SER A 281 -18.23 0.44 -16.28
N CYS A 282 -16.98 0.24 -16.74
CA CYS A 282 -16.17 1.21 -17.49
C CYS A 282 -16.03 2.58 -16.80
N ALA A 283 -16.36 2.67 -15.51
CA ALA A 283 -16.29 3.91 -14.73
C ALA A 283 -14.87 4.14 -14.21
N ILE A 284 -14.55 5.39 -13.90
CA ILE A 284 -13.34 5.74 -13.16
C ILE A 284 -13.45 5.18 -11.73
N THR A 285 -12.38 4.53 -11.30
CA THR A 285 -12.19 3.96 -9.97
C THR A 285 -10.96 4.59 -9.31
N THR A 286 -10.88 4.54 -7.98
CA THR A 286 -9.66 4.89 -7.24
C THR A 286 -9.00 3.67 -6.61
N LEU A 287 -7.67 3.69 -6.59
CA LEU A 287 -6.77 2.62 -6.14
C LEU A 287 -6.55 2.60 -4.61
N GLY A 288 -7.41 3.28 -3.85
CA GLY A 288 -7.34 3.33 -2.39
C GLY A 288 -6.05 3.91 -1.81
N ARG A 289 -5.66 3.40 -0.63
CA ARG A 289 -4.58 3.97 0.19
C ARG A 289 -3.21 3.79 -0.45
N GLY A 290 -2.52 4.89 -0.71
CA GLY A 290 -1.25 4.91 -1.43
C GLY A 290 -1.39 4.74 -2.95
N GLY A 291 -2.59 4.93 -3.51
CA GLY A 291 -2.89 4.67 -4.93
C GLY A 291 -1.91 5.31 -5.93
N SER A 292 -1.53 6.59 -5.77
CA SER A 292 -0.58 7.23 -6.70
C SER A 292 0.83 6.61 -6.63
N ASP A 293 1.22 5.99 -5.51
CA ASP A 293 2.46 5.21 -5.42
C ASP A 293 2.29 3.84 -6.09
N LEU A 294 1.10 3.22 -5.95
CA LEU A 294 0.77 1.93 -6.60
C LEU A 294 0.81 2.08 -8.12
N THR A 295 0.27 3.17 -8.67
CA THR A 295 0.37 3.50 -10.10
C THR A 295 1.81 3.55 -10.57
N ALA A 296 2.71 4.17 -9.80
CA ALA A 296 4.12 4.26 -10.16
C ALA A 296 4.82 2.89 -10.18
N THR A 297 4.54 2.03 -9.19
CA THR A 297 5.10 0.67 -9.19
C THR A 297 4.48 -0.24 -10.25
N THR A 298 3.18 -0.08 -10.56
CA THR A 298 2.50 -0.80 -11.64
C THR A 298 3.07 -0.43 -13.00
N ILE A 299 3.34 0.85 -13.27
CA ILE A 299 4.06 1.31 -14.47
C ILE A 299 5.48 0.70 -14.50
N GLY A 300 6.18 0.68 -13.36
CA GLY A 300 7.49 0.03 -13.22
C GLY A 300 7.45 -1.45 -13.64
N LYS A 301 6.55 -2.26 -13.05
CA LYS A 301 6.36 -3.68 -13.38
C LYS A 301 5.88 -3.89 -14.82
N ALA A 302 5.02 -3.01 -15.35
CA ALA A 302 4.52 -3.09 -16.73
C ALA A 302 5.64 -2.89 -17.76
N LEU A 303 6.47 -1.88 -17.58
CA LEU A 303 7.53 -1.49 -18.51
C LEU A 303 8.90 -2.15 -18.22
N GLY A 304 9.05 -2.90 -17.12
CA GLY A 304 10.31 -3.57 -16.75
C GLY A 304 11.44 -2.62 -16.37
N LEU A 305 11.11 -1.47 -15.77
CA LEU A 305 12.03 -0.33 -15.60
C LEU A 305 13.09 -0.56 -14.52
N ARG A 306 14.22 0.16 -14.64
CA ARG A 306 15.43 -0.02 -13.81
C ARG A 306 15.21 0.26 -12.32
N GLU A 307 14.43 1.29 -11.99
CA GLU A 307 14.01 1.61 -10.62
C GLU A 307 12.71 2.46 -10.63
N ILE A 308 12.00 2.46 -9.51
CA ILE A 308 10.84 3.32 -9.27
C ILE A 308 11.23 4.37 -8.21
N GLN A 309 11.24 5.64 -8.58
CA GLN A 309 11.61 6.74 -7.69
C GLN A 309 10.36 7.41 -7.10
N VAL A 310 10.28 7.50 -5.77
CA VAL A 310 9.25 8.25 -5.04
C VAL A 310 9.89 9.46 -4.39
N TRP A 311 9.53 10.64 -4.87
CA TRP A 311 10.05 11.92 -4.43
C TRP A 311 9.20 12.49 -3.30
N LYS A 312 9.88 12.94 -2.24
CA LYS A 312 9.32 13.46 -0.99
C LYS A 312 10.06 14.74 -0.56
N ASP A 313 9.80 15.18 0.66
CA ASP A 313 10.32 16.41 1.24
C ASP A 313 11.48 16.15 2.25
N VAL A 314 12.00 14.92 2.32
CA VAL A 314 13.07 14.45 3.23
C VAL A 314 14.04 13.46 2.52
N ASP A 315 15.25 13.29 3.06
CA ASP A 315 16.36 12.47 2.51
C ASP A 315 16.14 10.95 2.61
N GLY A 316 15.03 10.47 2.04
CA GLY A 316 14.64 9.06 2.02
C GLY A 316 13.72 8.69 3.18
N VAL A 317 14.03 7.56 3.82
CA VAL A 317 13.40 7.06 5.04
C VAL A 317 14.38 7.27 6.19
N LEU A 318 13.89 7.74 7.33
CA LEU A 318 14.72 8.16 8.46
C LEU A 318 14.62 7.18 9.64
N THR A 319 15.60 7.20 10.53
CA THR A 319 15.66 6.37 11.76
C THR A 319 14.54 6.67 12.76
N CYS A 320 13.86 7.81 12.63
CA CYS A 320 12.65 8.20 13.34
C CYS A 320 12.01 9.41 12.63
N ASP A 321 10.87 9.90 13.10
CA ASP A 321 10.29 11.16 12.61
C ASP A 321 11.16 12.37 13.02
N PRO A 322 11.66 13.19 12.07
CA PRO A 322 12.51 14.35 12.37
C PRO A 322 11.79 15.45 13.14
N ASN A 323 10.45 15.47 13.12
CA ASN A 323 9.63 16.40 13.92
C ASN A 323 9.60 16.00 15.40
N ILE A 324 9.85 14.71 15.72
CA ILE A 324 9.98 14.23 17.10
C ILE A 324 11.42 14.41 17.59
N TYR A 325 12.40 14.07 16.75
CA TYR A 325 13.82 14.16 17.10
C TYR A 325 14.69 14.61 15.93
N SER A 326 15.42 15.73 16.12
CA SER A 326 16.25 16.35 15.08
C SER A 326 17.52 15.56 14.72
N GLY A 327 17.96 14.60 15.57
CA GLY A 327 19.05 13.67 15.26
C GLY A 327 18.66 12.50 14.34
N ALA A 328 17.48 12.55 13.69
CA ALA A 328 17.03 11.53 12.76
C ALA A 328 17.99 11.39 11.55
N GLN A 329 18.52 10.17 11.34
CA GLN A 329 19.51 9.88 10.30
C GLN A 329 18.86 9.20 9.08
N PRO A 330 19.34 9.43 7.84
CA PRO A 330 18.93 8.66 6.67
C PRO A 330 19.27 7.17 6.77
N VAL A 331 18.30 6.30 6.48
CA VAL A 331 18.48 4.85 6.37
C VAL A 331 18.75 4.52 4.89
N PRO A 332 19.99 4.20 4.48
CA PRO A 332 20.33 4.13 3.05
C PRO A 332 19.73 2.90 2.33
N TYR A 333 19.47 1.81 3.06
CA TYR A 333 18.97 0.55 2.51
C TYR A 333 17.87 -0.06 3.38
N LEU A 334 16.79 -0.52 2.75
CA LEU A 334 15.69 -1.26 3.38
C LEU A 334 15.35 -2.51 2.58
N THR A 335 14.84 -3.54 3.26
CA THR A 335 14.06 -4.59 2.59
C THR A 335 12.62 -4.13 2.34
N PHE A 336 11.93 -4.74 1.38
CA PHE A 336 10.48 -4.53 1.19
C PHE A 336 9.65 -4.89 2.45
N GLU A 337 10.12 -5.81 3.29
CA GLU A 337 9.44 -6.15 4.55
C GLU A 337 9.63 -5.04 5.60
N GLU A 338 10.86 -4.55 5.83
CA GLU A 338 11.07 -3.39 6.71
C GLU A 338 10.29 -2.16 6.25
N ALA A 339 10.30 -1.86 4.94
CA ALA A 339 9.53 -0.75 4.39
C ALA A 339 8.02 -0.91 4.60
N ALA A 340 7.50 -2.14 4.51
CA ALA A 340 6.08 -2.41 4.73
C ALA A 340 5.67 -2.23 6.20
N GLU A 341 6.44 -2.75 7.16
CA GLU A 341 6.17 -2.54 8.59
C GLU A 341 6.26 -1.04 8.95
N LEU A 342 7.29 -0.33 8.47
CA LEU A 342 7.45 1.11 8.67
C LEU A 342 6.23 1.91 8.18
N ALA A 343 5.78 1.65 6.96
CA ALA A 343 4.63 2.33 6.36
C ALA A 343 3.29 2.01 7.05
N TYR A 344 3.18 0.80 7.62
CA TYR A 344 1.98 0.37 8.34
C TYR A 344 1.80 1.15 9.66
N PHE A 345 2.88 1.35 10.43
CA PHE A 345 2.85 2.12 11.68
C PHE A 345 2.90 3.64 11.50
N GLY A 346 2.93 4.14 10.26
CA GLY A 346 2.76 5.56 9.94
C GLY A 346 4.04 6.32 9.58
N ALA A 347 5.20 5.66 9.46
CA ALA A 347 6.36 6.31 8.87
C ALA A 347 6.07 6.71 7.41
N GLN A 348 6.63 7.83 6.95
CA GLN A 348 6.36 8.39 5.62
C GLN A 348 7.07 7.63 4.49
N VAL A 349 6.79 6.34 4.33
CA VAL A 349 7.33 5.43 3.29
C VAL A 349 6.26 5.20 2.20
N LEU A 350 6.37 4.17 1.35
CA LEU A 350 5.30 3.72 0.45
C LEU A 350 4.35 2.78 1.20
N HIS A 351 3.06 2.82 0.87
CA HIS A 351 2.09 1.88 1.45
C HIS A 351 2.42 0.41 1.11
N PRO A 352 2.17 -0.59 2.00
CA PRO A 352 2.48 -1.99 1.69
C PRO A 352 1.80 -2.52 0.42
N GLN A 353 0.59 -2.02 0.13
CA GLN A 353 -0.12 -2.32 -1.12
C GLN A 353 0.58 -1.76 -2.35
N SER A 354 1.10 -0.53 -2.30
CA SER A 354 1.83 0.04 -3.43
C SER A 354 3.18 -0.62 -3.67
N MET A 355 3.76 -1.33 -2.70
CA MET A 355 4.98 -2.11 -2.94
C MET A 355 4.74 -3.50 -3.57
N ARG A 356 3.49 -3.96 -3.73
CA ARG A 356 3.19 -5.29 -4.33
C ARG A 356 3.82 -5.45 -5.74
N PRO A 357 3.57 -4.56 -6.74
CA PRO A 357 4.11 -4.74 -8.09
C PRO A 357 5.63 -4.66 -8.16
N ALA A 358 6.25 -3.78 -7.37
CA ALA A 358 7.70 -3.64 -7.30
C ALA A 358 8.37 -4.90 -6.74
N ARG A 359 7.82 -5.47 -5.67
CA ARG A 359 8.29 -6.72 -5.06
C ARG A 359 8.13 -7.92 -6.00
N GLU A 360 7.04 -7.99 -6.76
CA GLU A 360 6.77 -9.07 -7.72
C GLU A 360 7.67 -9.02 -8.96
N GLY A 361 8.05 -7.82 -9.41
CA GLY A 361 9.00 -7.62 -10.51
C GLY A 361 10.48 -7.59 -10.08
N ASP A 362 10.77 -7.69 -8.78
CA ASP A 362 12.09 -7.42 -8.15
C ASP A 362 12.70 -6.06 -8.56
N ILE A 363 11.85 -5.05 -8.76
CA ILE A 363 12.25 -3.70 -9.19
C ILE A 363 12.54 -2.84 -7.95
N PRO A 364 13.78 -2.31 -7.78
CA PRO A 364 14.11 -1.47 -6.64
C PRO A 364 13.26 -0.19 -6.58
N VAL A 365 12.81 0.16 -5.38
CA VAL A 365 12.11 1.43 -5.11
C VAL A 365 13.07 2.36 -4.39
N ARG A 366 13.21 3.61 -4.86
CA ARG A 366 14.06 4.62 -4.23
C ARG A 366 13.22 5.78 -3.68
N VAL A 367 13.33 6.06 -2.38
CA VAL A 367 12.74 7.26 -1.79
C VAL A 367 13.79 8.38 -1.84
N LYS A 368 13.47 9.52 -2.49
CA LYS A 368 14.38 10.66 -2.69
C LYS A 368 13.79 11.98 -2.16
N ASN A 369 14.65 12.94 -1.85
CA ASN A 369 14.24 14.31 -1.49
C ASN A 369 14.18 15.22 -2.73
N SER A 370 13.07 15.94 -2.89
CA SER A 370 12.94 17.00 -3.91
C SER A 370 13.81 18.22 -3.63
N TYR A 371 14.08 18.55 -2.36
CA TYR A 371 14.96 19.65 -1.96
C TYR A 371 16.46 19.27 -1.94
N ASN A 372 16.79 17.98 -2.04
CA ASN A 372 18.16 17.49 -2.10
C ASN A 372 18.31 16.38 -3.18
N PRO A 373 18.19 16.71 -4.48
CA PRO A 373 18.12 15.69 -5.54
C PRO A 373 19.39 14.84 -5.71
N ASN A 374 20.52 15.31 -5.17
CA ASN A 374 21.81 14.62 -5.20
C ASN A 374 22.00 13.62 -4.05
N ALA A 375 21.12 13.62 -3.04
CA ALA A 375 21.13 12.59 -2.01
C ALA A 375 20.87 11.19 -2.62
N PRO A 376 21.53 10.13 -2.11
CA PRO A 376 21.27 8.75 -2.56
C PRO A 376 19.85 8.29 -2.21
N GLY A 377 19.25 8.92 -1.19
CA GLY A 377 17.96 8.54 -0.61
C GLY A 377 18.03 7.17 0.07
N THR A 378 16.86 6.54 0.18
CA THR A 378 16.74 5.14 0.64
C THR A 378 16.44 4.24 -0.53
N LEU A 379 17.22 3.17 -0.69
CA LEU A 379 16.95 2.11 -1.67
C LEU A 379 16.26 0.93 -0.98
N ILE A 380 15.08 0.56 -1.48
CA ILE A 380 14.24 -0.54 -1.01
C ILE A 380 14.34 -1.69 -2.02
N THR A 381 14.73 -2.88 -1.56
CA THR A 381 14.98 -4.08 -2.39
C THR A 381 14.42 -5.35 -1.74
N GLY A 382 14.49 -6.49 -2.45
CA GLY A 382 14.15 -7.80 -1.88
C GLY A 382 14.99 -8.15 -0.64
N ASN A 383 16.32 -8.01 -0.75
CA ASN A 383 17.29 -8.30 0.31
C ASN A 383 18.32 -7.16 0.45
N ARG A 384 18.96 -7.06 1.62
CA ARG A 384 20.13 -6.19 1.90
C ARG A 384 21.10 -6.88 2.86
N ASP A 385 22.28 -6.33 3.06
CA ASP A 385 23.16 -6.79 4.14
C ASP A 385 22.58 -6.42 5.52
N MET A 386 22.54 -7.43 6.40
CA MET A 386 22.08 -7.35 7.79
C MET A 386 23.21 -7.56 8.81
N SER A 387 24.46 -7.80 8.36
CA SER A 387 25.62 -8.12 9.21
C SER A 387 25.87 -7.10 10.32
N LYS A 388 25.71 -5.81 10.00
CA LYS A 388 25.85 -4.67 10.93
C LYS A 388 24.51 -4.16 11.48
N ALA A 389 23.38 -4.58 10.91
CA ALA A 389 22.07 -4.09 11.32
C ALA A 389 21.68 -4.61 12.72
N VAL A 390 21.28 -3.70 13.61
CA VAL A 390 20.65 -4.02 14.91
C VAL A 390 19.22 -3.47 14.88
N LEU A 391 19.05 -2.16 15.06
CA LEU A 391 17.81 -1.45 14.81
C LEU A 391 17.92 -0.69 13.47
N THR A 392 16.81 -0.56 12.76
CA THR A 392 16.71 0.12 11.46
C THR A 392 16.01 1.47 11.62
N SER A 393 14.86 1.53 12.32
CA SER A 393 14.12 2.78 12.59
C SER A 393 13.08 2.59 13.72
N ILE A 394 12.66 3.70 14.33
CA ILE A 394 11.67 3.80 15.41
C ILE A 394 10.47 4.61 14.88
N VAL A 395 9.27 4.04 14.96
CA VAL A 395 8.02 4.69 14.52
C VAL A 395 7.10 4.93 15.71
N LEU A 396 6.42 6.07 15.72
CA LEU A 396 5.42 6.43 16.72
C LEU A 396 4.04 6.59 16.08
N LYS A 397 3.04 5.84 16.57
CA LYS A 397 1.63 6.02 16.24
C LYS A 397 0.88 6.49 17.48
N ARG A 398 0.37 7.73 17.44
CA ARG A 398 -0.28 8.43 18.57
C ARG A 398 -1.80 8.27 18.60
N ASN A 399 -2.41 8.72 19.70
CA ASN A 399 -3.86 8.76 19.95
C ASN A 399 -4.57 7.43 19.64
N VAL A 400 -3.90 6.33 19.96
CA VAL A 400 -4.41 4.97 19.79
C VAL A 400 -5.36 4.67 20.94
N THR A 401 -6.50 4.06 20.63
CA THR A 401 -7.39 3.46 21.64
C THR A 401 -7.02 2.00 21.83
N MET A 402 -6.77 1.60 23.08
CA MET A 402 -6.51 0.22 23.48
C MET A 402 -7.74 -0.36 24.18
N LEU A 403 -8.04 -1.63 23.93
CA LEU A 403 -9.09 -2.42 24.56
C LEU A 403 -8.46 -3.65 25.20
N ASP A 404 -8.73 -3.91 26.47
CA ASP A 404 -8.37 -5.17 27.14
C ASP A 404 -9.64 -5.96 27.47
N ILE A 405 -9.72 -7.18 26.95
CA ILE A 405 -10.91 -8.02 26.92
C ILE A 405 -10.62 -9.27 27.75
N VAL A 406 -11.11 -9.32 28.98
CA VAL A 406 -10.82 -10.38 29.95
C VAL A 406 -12.00 -11.35 30.06
N SER A 407 -11.77 -12.64 29.81
CA SER A 407 -12.79 -13.68 30.00
C SER A 407 -12.15 -15.02 30.35
N THR A 408 -12.44 -15.52 31.56
CA THR A 408 -12.02 -16.87 31.99
C THR A 408 -12.57 -17.99 31.11
N ARG A 409 -13.55 -17.69 30.24
CA ARG A 409 -14.09 -18.59 29.22
C ARG A 409 -13.14 -18.84 28.04
N MET A 410 -12.04 -18.08 27.91
CA MET A 410 -10.98 -18.39 26.94
C MET A 410 -10.26 -19.71 27.24
N LEU A 411 -10.11 -20.06 28.52
CA LEU A 411 -9.37 -21.26 28.93
C LEU A 411 -10.05 -22.54 28.42
N GLY A 412 -9.41 -23.17 27.43
CA GLY A 412 -9.84 -24.44 26.87
C GLY A 412 -11.02 -24.38 25.89
N GLN A 413 -11.53 -23.20 25.52
CA GLN A 413 -12.56 -23.07 24.48
C GLN A 413 -11.99 -22.59 23.14
N PHE A 414 -12.43 -23.24 22.06
CA PHE A 414 -12.22 -22.74 20.70
C PHE A 414 -13.27 -21.69 20.35
N GLY A 415 -12.94 -20.79 19.42
CA GLY A 415 -13.90 -19.84 18.85
C GLY A 415 -14.09 -18.52 19.62
N PHE A 416 -13.57 -18.35 20.83
CA PHE A 416 -13.68 -17.07 21.56
C PHE A 416 -13.04 -15.91 20.78
N LEU A 417 -11.80 -16.10 20.30
CA LEU A 417 -11.11 -15.14 19.42
C LEU A 417 -11.93 -14.82 18.16
N ALA A 418 -12.49 -15.84 17.51
CA ALA A 418 -13.32 -15.64 16.31
C ALA A 418 -14.59 -14.83 16.60
N LYS A 419 -15.22 -15.03 17.77
CA LYS A 419 -16.38 -14.22 18.19
C LYS A 419 -16.00 -12.77 18.51
N VAL A 420 -14.84 -12.53 19.13
CA VAL A 420 -14.34 -11.17 19.36
C VAL A 420 -14.08 -10.45 18.03
N PHE A 421 -13.41 -11.09 17.08
CA PHE A 421 -13.16 -10.47 15.77
C PHE A 421 -14.42 -10.32 14.90
N SER A 422 -15.41 -11.21 15.01
CA SER A 422 -16.73 -11.03 14.38
C SER A 422 -17.37 -9.69 14.77
N ILE A 423 -17.34 -9.33 16.06
CA ILE A 423 -17.93 -8.06 16.54
C ILE A 423 -17.25 -6.84 15.89
N PHE A 424 -15.92 -6.89 15.67
CA PHE A 424 -15.21 -5.83 14.95
C PHE A 424 -15.49 -5.82 13.44
N GLU A 425 -15.73 -6.99 12.83
CA GLU A 425 -16.13 -7.12 11.42
C GLU A 425 -17.56 -6.60 11.20
N ASP A 426 -18.52 -7.04 12.03
CA ASP A 426 -19.93 -6.63 12.02
C ASP A 426 -20.11 -5.10 12.22
N LEU A 427 -19.22 -4.48 13.02
CA LEU A 427 -19.21 -3.03 13.27
C LEU A 427 -18.32 -2.22 12.30
N GLY A 428 -17.58 -2.88 11.40
CA GLY A 428 -16.71 -2.20 10.42
C GLY A 428 -15.54 -1.44 11.07
N ILE A 429 -14.84 -2.06 12.01
CA ILE A 429 -13.73 -1.45 12.78
C ILE A 429 -12.45 -2.26 12.61
N SER A 430 -11.38 -1.60 12.12
CA SER A 430 -10.07 -2.24 11.99
C SER A 430 -9.35 -2.28 13.34
N VAL A 431 -9.07 -3.49 13.81
CA VAL A 431 -8.01 -3.75 14.79
C VAL A 431 -6.64 -3.51 14.15
N ASP A 432 -5.63 -3.18 14.96
CA ASP A 432 -4.28 -2.79 14.53
C ASP A 432 -3.19 -3.72 15.09
N VAL A 433 -3.03 -3.78 16.42
CA VAL A 433 -2.08 -4.66 17.12
C VAL A 433 -2.83 -5.56 18.09
N VAL A 434 -2.35 -6.81 18.25
CA VAL A 434 -2.97 -7.85 19.08
C VAL A 434 -1.94 -8.46 20.04
N ALA A 435 -2.35 -8.72 21.28
CA ALA A 435 -1.63 -9.54 22.26
C ALA A 435 -2.63 -10.39 23.05
N THR A 436 -2.18 -11.53 23.56
CA THR A 436 -3.05 -12.50 24.26
C THR A 436 -2.38 -13.10 25.48
N SER A 437 -3.12 -13.21 26.59
CA SER A 437 -2.81 -14.11 27.70
C SER A 437 -3.71 -15.36 27.63
N GLU A 438 -3.65 -16.22 28.65
CA GLU A 438 -4.53 -17.37 28.80
C GLU A 438 -6.01 -17.00 29.03
N VAL A 439 -6.28 -15.79 29.51
CA VAL A 439 -7.62 -15.31 29.92
C VAL A 439 -7.98 -13.91 29.43
N SER A 440 -7.10 -13.24 28.68
CA SER A 440 -7.38 -11.91 28.10
C SER A 440 -6.81 -11.72 26.69
N ILE A 441 -7.42 -10.80 25.95
CA ILE A 441 -6.93 -10.29 24.68
C ILE A 441 -6.79 -8.78 24.82
N SER A 442 -5.61 -8.25 24.57
CA SER A 442 -5.38 -6.81 24.49
C SER A 442 -5.24 -6.42 23.02
N LEU A 443 -5.98 -5.41 22.59
CA LEU A 443 -6.15 -4.97 21.21
C LEU A 443 -5.90 -3.46 21.11
N THR A 444 -5.35 -3.00 19.99
CA THR A 444 -5.42 -1.57 19.61
C THR A 444 -6.31 -1.39 18.38
N LEU A 445 -7.01 -0.26 18.31
CA LEU A 445 -7.83 0.11 17.16
C LEU A 445 -7.08 1.06 16.22
N ASP A 446 -7.39 1.01 14.92
CA ASP A 446 -6.95 2.02 13.96
C ASP A 446 -8.07 3.03 13.69
N PRO A 447 -7.94 4.30 14.15
CA PRO A 447 -8.98 5.31 13.93
C PRO A 447 -9.18 5.71 12.46
N SER A 448 -8.33 5.27 11.53
CA SER A 448 -8.20 5.85 10.18
C SER A 448 -8.54 4.91 9.02
N LYS A 449 -8.88 3.64 9.26
CA LYS A 449 -8.93 2.60 8.21
C LYS A 449 -10.29 2.38 7.54
N LEU A 450 -11.42 2.77 8.13
CA LEU A 450 -12.75 2.68 7.50
C LEU A 450 -13.52 4.01 7.39
N TRP A 451 -13.22 4.97 8.24
CA TRP A 451 -13.92 6.26 8.28
C TRP A 451 -12.92 7.41 8.06
N SER A 452 -13.35 8.46 7.35
CA SER A 452 -12.53 9.67 7.09
C SER A 452 -12.32 10.55 8.34
N ARG A 453 -12.61 10.01 9.53
CA ARG A 453 -12.70 10.66 10.84
C ARG A 453 -12.21 9.69 11.91
N GLU A 454 -11.76 10.20 13.04
CA GLU A 454 -11.56 9.37 14.23
C GLU A 454 -12.89 8.70 14.65
N LEU A 455 -12.80 7.54 15.29
CA LEU A 455 -13.96 6.86 15.87
C LEU A 455 -14.62 7.78 16.91
N ILE A 456 -15.90 8.08 16.74
CA ILE A 456 -16.64 8.90 17.70
C ILE A 456 -16.96 8.09 18.95
N GLN A 457 -17.12 8.76 20.10
CA GLN A 457 -17.34 8.08 21.38
C GLN A 457 -18.50 7.07 21.32
N GLN A 458 -19.58 7.38 20.60
CA GLN A 458 -20.72 6.47 20.39
C GLN A 458 -20.36 5.14 19.68
N GLU A 459 -19.37 5.15 18.77
CA GLU A 459 -18.88 3.94 18.10
C GLU A 459 -18.02 3.09 19.07
N LEU A 460 -17.24 3.75 19.94
CA LEU A 460 -16.46 3.09 20.98
C LEU A 460 -17.34 2.50 22.09
N ASP A 461 -18.34 3.25 22.55
CA ASP A 461 -19.31 2.82 23.57
C ASP A 461 -20.05 1.56 23.09
N HIS A 462 -20.51 1.54 21.83
CA HIS A 462 -21.22 0.40 21.26
C HIS A 462 -20.33 -0.85 21.08
N VAL A 463 -19.04 -0.69 20.74
CA VAL A 463 -18.06 -1.79 20.75
C VAL A 463 -17.93 -2.40 22.15
N VAL A 464 -17.89 -1.57 23.20
CA VAL A 464 -17.83 -2.04 24.59
C VAL A 464 -19.11 -2.79 24.96
N GLU A 465 -20.29 -2.24 24.66
CA GLU A 465 -21.59 -2.89 24.91
C GLU A 465 -21.71 -4.29 24.26
N GLU A 466 -21.22 -4.48 23.03
CA GLU A 466 -21.25 -5.79 22.36
C GLU A 466 -20.24 -6.78 22.95
N LEU A 467 -19.04 -6.32 23.34
CA LEU A 467 -17.99 -7.14 23.93
C LEU A 467 -18.30 -7.54 25.39
N GLU A 468 -18.95 -6.68 26.17
CA GLU A 468 -19.35 -6.97 27.56
C GLU A 468 -20.35 -8.14 27.67
N LYS A 469 -21.04 -8.49 26.57
CA LYS A 469 -21.91 -9.68 26.49
C LYS A 469 -21.12 -11.01 26.58
N ILE A 470 -19.79 -10.98 26.45
CA ILE A 470 -18.91 -12.17 26.46
C ILE A 470 -17.68 -12.06 27.37
N ALA A 471 -17.31 -10.87 27.82
CA ALA A 471 -16.09 -10.56 28.56
C ALA A 471 -16.30 -9.42 29.57
N VAL A 472 -15.29 -9.14 30.40
CA VAL A 472 -15.10 -7.81 31.02
C VAL A 472 -14.20 -6.99 30.09
N VAL A 473 -14.52 -5.72 29.87
CA VAL A 473 -13.85 -4.87 28.88
C VAL A 473 -13.30 -3.61 29.55
N ASN A 474 -12.01 -3.34 29.36
CA ASN A 474 -11.36 -2.11 29.78
C ASN A 474 -10.98 -1.28 28.54
N LEU A 475 -11.58 -0.11 28.36
CA LEU A 475 -11.24 0.82 27.28
C LEU A 475 -10.24 1.88 27.78
N LEU A 476 -9.13 2.05 27.05
CA LEU A 476 -7.98 2.88 27.42
C LEU A 476 -7.59 3.77 26.24
N GLN A 477 -8.10 5.01 26.24
CA GLN A 477 -7.74 6.06 25.28
C GLN A 477 -6.35 6.66 25.58
N HIS A 478 -5.88 7.52 24.66
CA HIS A 478 -4.60 8.25 24.76
C HIS A 478 -3.40 7.33 25.03
N ARG A 479 -3.28 6.29 24.19
CA ARG A 479 -2.09 5.44 24.10
C ARG A 479 -1.30 5.72 22.85
N SER A 480 -0.02 5.37 22.89
CA SER A 480 0.91 5.46 21.77
C SER A 480 1.56 4.11 21.52
N ILE A 481 1.68 3.71 20.26
CA ILE A 481 2.46 2.54 19.84
C ILE A 481 3.84 3.03 19.39
N ILE A 482 4.89 2.54 20.04
CA ILE A 482 6.28 2.66 19.61
C ILE A 482 6.65 1.34 18.92
N SER A 483 6.86 1.40 17.60
CA SER A 483 7.26 0.25 16.79
C SER A 483 8.75 0.31 16.48
N LEU A 484 9.50 -0.66 16.98
CA LEU A 484 10.93 -0.86 16.76
C LEU A 484 11.12 -1.76 15.54
N ILE A 485 11.58 -1.20 14.41
CA ILE A 485 11.86 -1.96 13.19
C ILE A 485 13.37 -2.26 13.15
N GLY A 486 13.74 -3.54 13.09
CA GLY A 486 15.15 -3.96 13.13
C GLY A 486 15.40 -5.42 12.76
N ASN A 487 16.64 -5.85 12.96
CA ASN A 487 17.10 -7.20 12.67
C ASN A 487 16.53 -8.21 13.68
N VAL A 488 15.52 -8.98 13.27
CA VAL A 488 14.87 -10.01 14.11
C VAL A 488 15.86 -11.06 14.66
N GLN A 489 17.00 -11.30 14.00
CA GLN A 489 18.06 -12.19 14.50
C GLN A 489 18.79 -11.64 15.75
N ARG A 490 18.60 -10.35 16.06
CA ARG A 490 19.14 -9.65 17.24
C ARG A 490 18.03 -9.18 18.19
N SER A 491 16.83 -9.76 18.09
CA SER A 491 15.65 -9.38 18.89
C SER A 491 15.91 -9.28 20.39
N SER A 492 16.63 -10.24 20.98
CA SER A 492 16.98 -10.21 22.42
C SER A 492 17.80 -8.99 22.82
N LEU A 493 18.78 -8.59 22.00
CA LEU A 493 19.61 -7.39 22.23
C LEU A 493 18.79 -6.10 22.06
N ILE A 494 17.88 -6.08 21.08
CA ILE A 494 16.96 -4.95 20.88
C ILE A 494 16.03 -4.79 22.08
N LEU A 495 15.43 -5.89 22.55
CA LEU A 495 14.54 -5.92 23.71
C LEU A 495 15.27 -5.52 25.00
N GLU A 496 16.42 -6.12 25.30
CA GLU A 496 17.24 -5.77 26.47
C GLU A 496 17.55 -4.27 26.51
N LYS A 497 18.09 -3.74 25.42
CA LYS A 497 18.48 -2.33 25.32
C LYS A 497 17.28 -1.39 25.40
N ALA A 498 16.16 -1.71 24.73
CA ALA A 498 14.94 -0.92 24.79
C ALA A 498 14.32 -0.90 26.20
N PHE A 499 14.16 -2.06 26.84
CA PHE A 499 13.57 -2.13 28.18
C PHE A 499 14.47 -1.52 29.25
N ASN A 500 15.79 -1.55 29.10
CA ASN A 500 16.71 -0.84 30.00
C ASN A 500 16.53 0.70 29.89
N VAL A 501 16.44 1.23 28.67
CA VAL A 501 16.17 2.65 28.41
C VAL A 501 14.82 3.08 28.99
N LEU A 502 13.74 2.34 28.68
CA LEU A 502 12.40 2.66 29.17
C LEU A 502 12.33 2.62 30.70
N ARG A 503 12.96 1.61 31.33
CA ARG A 503 13.07 1.51 32.80
C ARG A 503 13.84 2.68 33.42
N THR A 504 14.91 3.15 32.78
CA THR A 504 15.71 4.29 33.29
C THR A 504 14.90 5.60 33.25
N ASN A 505 13.98 5.73 32.30
CA ASN A 505 13.05 6.88 32.20
C ASN A 505 11.74 6.66 33.00
N GLY A 506 11.60 5.56 33.76
CA GLY A 506 10.40 5.27 34.56
C GLY A 506 9.16 4.82 33.78
N VAL A 507 9.30 4.56 32.49
CA VAL A 507 8.20 4.26 31.55
C VAL A 507 7.68 2.84 31.75
N ASN A 508 6.35 2.69 31.80
CA ASN A 508 5.68 1.40 31.95
C ASN A 508 5.02 0.99 30.63
N VAL A 509 5.60 -0.01 29.95
CA VAL A 509 4.99 -0.62 28.76
C VAL A 509 3.77 -1.44 29.17
N GLN A 510 2.62 -1.15 28.57
CA GLN A 510 1.32 -1.72 28.94
C GLN A 510 0.95 -2.95 28.10
N MET A 511 1.49 -3.03 26.88
CA MET A 511 1.25 -4.12 25.93
C MET A 511 2.47 -4.28 25.03
N ILE A 512 2.82 -5.52 24.70
CA ILE A 512 3.95 -5.89 23.84
C ILE A 512 3.39 -6.81 22.76
N SER A 513 3.79 -6.60 21.50
CA SER A 513 3.47 -7.52 20.41
C SER A 513 4.64 -7.67 19.44
N GLN A 514 5.00 -8.93 19.15
CA GLN A 514 6.05 -9.29 18.20
C GLN A 514 5.61 -10.54 17.42
N GLY A 515 5.63 -10.45 16.09
CA GLY A 515 5.33 -11.59 15.21
C GLY A 515 6.52 -12.56 15.09
N ALA A 516 6.24 -13.87 15.02
CA ALA A 516 7.25 -14.94 15.08
C ALA A 516 8.40 -14.88 14.05
N SER A 517 8.23 -14.13 12.96
CA SER A 517 9.26 -13.89 11.93
C SER A 517 9.36 -12.42 11.52
N LYS A 518 8.83 -11.48 12.32
CA LYS A 518 8.72 -10.07 11.92
C LYS A 518 9.89 -9.22 12.40
N VAL A 519 10.28 -8.26 11.55
CA VAL A 519 11.25 -7.20 11.85
C VAL A 519 10.70 -6.13 12.81
N ASN A 520 9.40 -6.16 13.11
CA ASN A 520 8.71 -5.24 14.01
C ASN A 520 8.56 -5.80 15.43
N ILE A 521 8.80 -4.95 16.43
CA ILE A 521 8.41 -5.11 17.83
C ILE A 521 7.61 -3.87 18.24
N SER A 522 6.31 -4.04 18.53
CA SER A 522 5.43 -2.94 18.96
C SER A 522 5.26 -2.92 20.48
N LEU A 523 5.47 -1.75 21.08
CA LEU A 523 5.34 -1.47 22.51
C LEU A 523 4.28 -0.38 22.73
N VAL A 524 3.31 -0.61 23.61
CA VAL A 524 2.28 0.39 23.93
C VAL A 524 2.63 1.13 25.23
N VAL A 525 2.63 2.45 25.17
CA VAL A 525 2.89 3.38 26.28
C VAL A 525 1.78 4.44 26.36
N ASN A 526 1.79 5.30 27.37
CA ASN A 526 0.87 6.45 27.42
C ASN A 526 1.28 7.50 26.37
N ASP A 527 0.33 8.27 25.82
CA ASP A 527 0.64 9.23 24.73
C ASP A 527 1.54 10.39 25.19
N ASN A 528 1.51 10.74 26.48
CA ASN A 528 2.25 11.85 27.07
C ASN A 528 3.75 11.56 27.29
N GLU A 529 4.16 10.30 27.47
CA GLU A 529 5.57 9.90 27.64
C GLU A 529 6.23 9.47 26.31
N ALA A 530 5.44 9.27 25.26
CA ALA A 530 5.86 8.54 24.07
C ALA A 530 6.93 9.25 23.22
N GLU A 531 6.95 10.58 23.16
CA GLU A 531 8.03 11.29 22.46
C GLU A 531 9.37 11.15 23.18
N GLU A 532 9.37 11.25 24.51
CA GLU A 532 10.58 11.14 25.34
C GLU A 532 11.14 9.72 25.25
N CYS A 533 10.27 8.71 25.22
CA CYS A 533 10.62 7.33 24.88
C CYS A 533 11.34 7.24 23.52
N VAL A 534 10.79 7.83 22.45
CA VAL A 534 11.39 7.79 21.11
C VAL A 534 12.77 8.47 21.09
N ARG A 535 12.91 9.63 21.76
CA ARG A 535 14.19 10.34 21.87
C ARG A 535 15.23 9.52 22.61
N ALA A 536 14.91 9.01 23.80
CA ALA A 536 15.82 8.21 24.63
C ALA A 536 16.21 6.88 23.94
N LEU A 537 15.26 6.23 23.27
CA LEU A 537 15.53 5.04 22.46
C LEU A 537 16.44 5.38 21.27
N HIS A 538 16.18 6.48 20.55
CA HIS A 538 16.99 6.87 19.40
C HIS A 538 18.45 7.15 19.79
N SER A 539 18.70 8.02 20.78
CA SER A 539 20.05 8.30 21.28
C SER A 539 20.77 7.04 21.78
N SER A 540 20.03 6.12 22.39
CA SER A 540 20.59 4.82 22.78
C SER A 540 20.98 3.97 21.56
N PHE A 541 20.12 3.85 20.54
CA PHE A 541 20.33 2.93 19.42
C PHE A 541 21.24 3.46 18.29
N PHE A 542 21.26 4.78 18.03
CA PHE A 542 21.91 5.35 16.84
C PHE A 542 23.04 6.36 17.15
N GLU A 543 23.14 6.87 18.38
CA GLU A 543 24.17 7.86 18.77
C GLU A 543 25.20 7.28 19.75
N SER A 544 24.80 6.29 20.55
CA SER A 544 25.72 5.58 21.46
C SER A 544 26.63 4.63 20.69
N GLU A 545 27.91 4.98 20.51
CA GLU A 545 28.93 4.04 20.02
C GLU A 545 28.89 2.74 20.84
N LEU A 546 28.78 1.59 20.18
CA LEU A 546 28.76 0.28 20.83
C LEU A 546 30.14 0.00 21.47
N PRO A 547 30.24 -0.15 22.81
CA PRO A 547 31.53 -0.39 23.45
C PRO A 547 32.03 -1.82 23.21
N GLY A 548 32.72 -2.03 22.10
CA GLY A 548 33.70 -3.11 21.87
C GLY A 548 33.23 -4.55 22.09
N LEU A 549 32.35 -5.07 21.23
CA LEU A 549 32.12 -6.54 21.14
C LEU A 549 33.23 -7.29 20.37
N ASP A 550 34.06 -6.60 19.59
CA ASP A 550 35.14 -7.20 18.78
C ASP A 550 36.46 -7.43 19.55
N LYS A 551 36.43 -7.47 20.90
CA LYS A 551 37.63 -7.69 21.75
C LYS A 551 37.52 -8.91 22.68
N CYS A 552 37.10 -10.04 22.14
CA CYS A 552 37.17 -11.34 22.82
C CYS A 552 37.58 -12.46 21.85
N GLY A 553 38.81 -12.39 21.32
CA GLY A 553 39.22 -13.25 20.19
C GLY A 553 40.70 -13.26 19.80
N SER A 554 41.65 -13.05 20.72
CA SER A 554 43.08 -13.14 20.41
C SER A 554 43.94 -13.67 21.57
N ALA A 555 44.37 -14.92 21.44
CA ALA A 555 45.52 -15.58 22.09
C ALA A 555 45.68 -15.51 23.63
N ASN A 556 45.44 -16.65 24.28
CA ASN A 556 46.54 -17.34 24.97
C ASN A 556 47.29 -18.21 23.95
#